data_AF-A0A955DGC8-F1
#
_entry.id   AF-A0A955DGC8-F1
#
_cell.length_a   1.000
_cell.length_b   1.000
_cell.length_c   1.000
_cell.angle_alpha   90.00
_cell.angle_beta   90.00
_cell.angle_gamma   90.00
#
_symmetry.space_group_name_H-M   'P 1'
#
loop_
_entity.id
_entity.type
_entity.pdbx_description
1 polymer ?
#
loop_
_entity_poly.entity_id
_entity_poly.type
_entity_poly.pdbx_seq_one_letter_code
_entity_poly.pdbx_strand_id
1 'polypeptide(L)'
;MSMRTWMIGIGSVAGLGMIGVTLRGEASAPMRFVAAAPPVSVGSIAETPVLADLDGDGDLDVVVGCSPVGTDGGGLQVLRNDGSGRLVPVGAARPLGATAAGCAVGDVDGDGVPDIVAYE
;
A
#
# COMPACT_ATOMS: atom_id res chain seq x y z
N MET A 1 12.63 -25.39 0.93
CA MET A 1 11.50 -24.46 0.77
C MET A 1 12.02 -23.23 0.04
N SER A 2 11.46 -22.87 -1.11
CA SER A 2 11.87 -21.67 -1.85
C SER A 2 11.21 -20.45 -1.22
N MET A 3 12.02 -19.55 -0.64
CA MET A 3 11.54 -18.32 -0.01
C MET A 3 11.14 -17.35 -1.12
N ARG A 4 9.89 -16.90 -1.10
CA ARG A 4 9.36 -15.93 -2.07
C ARG A 4 9.46 -14.54 -1.42
N THR A 5 10.15 -13.62 -2.08
CA THR A 5 10.27 -12.23 -1.60
C THR A 5 9.49 -11.32 -2.53
N TRP A 6 8.60 -10.52 -1.95
CA TRP A 6 7.83 -9.49 -2.66
C TRP A 6 8.43 -8.12 -2.35
N MET A 7 8.50 -7.25 -3.35
CA MET A 7 8.89 -5.85 -3.20
C MET A 7 7.81 -4.97 -3.82
N ILE A 8 7.37 -3.93 -3.12
CA ILE A 8 6.38 -2.97 -3.64
C ILE A 8 7.11 -1.66 -3.94
N GLY A 9 7.09 -1.25 -5.21
CA GLY A 9 7.63 0.03 -5.65
C GLY A 9 6.54 1.10 -5.73
N ILE A 10 6.82 2.28 -5.17
CA ILE A 10 6.05 3.51 -5.40
C ILE A 10 6.61 4.25 -6.61
N GLY A 11 5.74 4.78 -7.47
CA GLY A 11 6.14 5.55 -8.64
C GLY A 11 5.17 6.70 -8.90
N SER A 12 5.65 7.93 -8.90
CA SER A 12 4.84 9.09 -9.30
C SER A 12 4.97 9.31 -10.80
N VAL A 13 3.84 9.42 -11.52
CA VAL A 13 3.84 9.83 -12.93
C VAL A 13 2.96 11.07 -13.07
N ALA A 14 3.57 12.20 -13.39
CA ALA A 14 2.90 13.44 -13.81
C ALA A 14 1.84 14.02 -12.84
N GLY A 15 2.09 13.97 -11.52
CA GLY A 15 1.19 14.59 -10.53
C GLY A 15 -0.01 13.72 -10.12
N LEU A 16 -0.09 12.49 -10.65
CA LEU A 16 -0.95 11.43 -10.14
C LEU A 16 -0.03 10.40 -9.48
N GLY A 17 -0.09 10.26 -8.16
CA GLY A 17 0.65 9.19 -7.48
C GLY A 17 0.07 7.85 -7.89
N MET A 18 0.92 7.01 -8.50
CA MET A 18 0.61 5.61 -8.76
C MET A 18 1.24 4.78 -7.63
N ILE A 19 0.49 3.81 -7.14
CA ILE A 19 0.98 2.83 -6.17
C ILE A 19 1.03 1.47 -6.83
N GLY A 20 2.19 0.84 -6.71
CA GLY A 20 2.28 -0.61 -6.84
C GLY A 20 2.80 -1.06 -8.18
N VAL A 21 4.12 -0.99 -8.38
CA VAL A 21 4.73 -2.13 -9.06
C VAL A 21 4.95 -3.19 -7.98
N THR A 22 4.06 -4.19 -7.91
CA THR A 22 4.36 -5.42 -7.17
C THR A 22 5.46 -6.13 -7.96
N LEU A 23 6.64 -6.27 -7.40
CA LEU A 23 7.76 -6.98 -8.01
C LEU A 23 7.91 -8.34 -7.34
N ARG A 24 7.73 -9.41 -8.12
CA ARG A 24 7.99 -10.79 -7.68
C ARG A 24 9.47 -11.09 -7.77
N GLY A 25 10.12 -11.40 -6.65
CA GLY A 25 11.45 -11.98 -6.63
C GLY A 25 11.39 -13.45 -7.04
N GLU A 26 12.01 -13.80 -8.16
CA GLU A 26 12.31 -15.21 -8.45
C GLU A 26 13.61 -15.58 -7.75
N ALA A 27 13.59 -16.66 -6.96
CA ALA A 27 14.76 -17.21 -6.29
C ALA A 27 15.68 -17.93 -7.30
N SER A 28 16.13 -17.21 -8.32
CA SER A 28 17.22 -17.57 -9.22
C SER A 28 18.40 -16.64 -8.95
N ALA A 29 19.62 -17.10 -9.19
CA ALA A 29 20.79 -16.23 -9.17
C ALA A 29 21.04 -15.70 -10.59
N PRO A 30 20.98 -14.38 -10.84
CA PRO A 30 20.69 -13.26 -9.93
C PRO A 30 19.20 -13.05 -9.63
N MET A 31 18.88 -12.50 -8.45
CA MET A 31 17.50 -12.21 -8.02
C MET A 31 16.83 -11.30 -9.04
N ARG A 32 15.79 -11.82 -9.69
CA ARG A 32 15.04 -11.10 -10.72
C ARG A 32 13.72 -10.62 -10.16
N PHE A 33 13.43 -9.35 -10.40
CA PHE A 33 12.14 -8.73 -10.10
C PHE A 33 11.32 -8.61 -11.38
N VAL A 34 10.08 -9.09 -11.36
CA VAL A 34 9.13 -8.94 -12.47
C VAL A 34 7.86 -8.29 -11.95
N ALA A 35 7.31 -7.32 -12.68
CA ALA A 35 6.01 -6.75 -12.35
C ALA A 35 4.96 -7.87 -12.33
N ALA A 36 4.38 -8.11 -11.16
CA ALA A 36 3.39 -9.13 -10.90
C ALA A 36 1.97 -8.62 -11.16
N ALA A 37 1.76 -7.30 -11.08
CA ALA A 37 0.50 -6.63 -11.34
C ALA A 37 0.73 -5.24 -11.96
N PRO A 38 -0.24 -4.71 -12.73
CA PRO A 38 -0.22 -3.32 -13.16
C PRO A 38 -0.34 -2.38 -11.95
N PRO A 39 0.17 -1.13 -12.08
CA PRO A 39 0.07 -0.14 -11.01
C PRO A 39 -1.37 0.28 -10.75
N VAL A 40 -1.70 0.46 -9.48
CA VAL A 40 -2.98 0.96 -9.01
C VAL A 40 -2.87 2.46 -8.76
N SER A 41 -3.70 3.25 -9.42
CA SER A 41 -3.76 4.67 -9.13
C SER A 41 -4.50 4.90 -7.82
N VAL A 42 -3.94 5.76 -6.96
CA VAL A 42 -4.64 6.26 -5.76
C VAL A 42 -5.13 7.70 -5.92
N GLY A 43 -5.00 8.27 -7.13
CA GLY A 43 -5.56 9.58 -7.47
C GLY A 43 -4.97 10.76 -6.71
N SER A 44 -3.85 10.58 -6.01
CA SER A 44 -3.23 11.58 -5.13
C SER A 44 -1.73 11.31 -5.03
N ILE A 45 -0.94 12.22 -4.44
CA ILE A 45 0.49 11.95 -4.23
C ILE A 45 0.62 10.92 -3.12
N ALA A 46 1.17 9.74 -3.45
CA ALA A 46 1.39 8.67 -2.49
C ALA A 46 2.68 8.92 -1.69
N GLU A 47 2.56 8.85 -0.37
CA GLU A 47 3.70 8.89 0.56
C GLU A 47 4.26 7.47 0.81
N THR A 48 4.98 7.30 1.91
CA THR A 48 5.59 6.01 2.26
C THR A 48 4.49 4.97 2.62
N PRO A 49 4.43 3.81 1.94
CA PRO A 49 3.45 2.78 2.26
C PRO A 49 3.89 1.95 3.48
N VAL A 50 2.91 1.39 4.18
CA VAL A 50 3.08 0.38 5.24
C VAL A 50 2.45 -0.92 4.77
N LEU A 51 3.10 -2.05 5.08
CA LEU A 51 2.60 -3.39 4.80
C LEU A 51 2.14 -4.07 6.08
N ALA A 52 0.93 -4.64 6.05
CA ALA A 52 0.35 -5.41 7.15
C ALA A 52 -0.75 -6.32 6.61
N ASP A 53 -0.98 -7.45 7.26
CA ASP A 53 -2.14 -8.33 6.99
C ASP A 53 -3.35 -7.76 7.74
N LEU A 54 -4.20 -6.99 7.06
CA LEU A 54 -5.26 -6.20 7.71
C LEU A 54 -6.53 -7.01 7.97
N ASP A 55 -6.65 -8.21 7.39
CA ASP A 55 -7.85 -9.04 7.50
C ASP A 55 -7.58 -10.49 7.90
N GLY A 56 -6.33 -10.83 8.21
CA GLY A 56 -5.93 -12.08 8.82
C GLY A 56 -5.86 -13.25 7.85
N ASP A 57 -5.75 -13.00 6.54
CA ASP A 57 -5.65 -14.05 5.53
C ASP A 57 -4.21 -14.50 5.24
N GLY A 58 -3.23 -13.82 5.86
CA GLY A 58 -1.81 -14.13 5.76
C GLY A 58 -1.10 -13.45 4.59
N ASP A 59 -1.81 -12.68 3.76
CA ASP A 59 -1.25 -11.87 2.70
C ASP A 59 -1.07 -10.42 3.15
N LEU A 60 0.09 -9.83 2.85
CA LEU A 60 0.34 -8.43 3.21
C LEU A 60 -0.45 -7.49 2.29
N ASP A 61 -1.25 -6.64 2.91
CA ASP A 61 -1.95 -5.50 2.30
C ASP A 61 -1.08 -4.24 2.35
N VAL A 62 -1.59 -3.17 1.75
CA VAL A 62 -0.92 -1.86 1.69
C VAL A 62 -1.80 -0.79 2.32
N VAL A 63 -1.24 -0.04 3.26
CA VAL A 63 -1.77 1.24 3.72
C VAL A 63 -0.85 2.34 3.24
N VAL A 64 -1.42 3.44 2.75
CA VAL A 64 -0.64 4.56 2.24
C VAL A 64 -1.29 5.90 2.55
N GLY A 65 -0.46 6.82 3.02
CA GLY A 65 -0.82 8.24 3.11
C GLY A 65 -0.86 8.86 1.72
N CYS A 66 -1.91 9.62 1.45
CA CYS A 66 -2.13 10.33 0.22
C CYS A 66 -2.18 11.83 0.50
N SER A 67 -1.30 12.59 -0.14
CA SER A 67 -1.28 14.04 -0.11
C SER A 67 -2.21 14.60 -1.19
N PRO A 68 -3.00 15.66 -0.88
CA PRO A 68 -4.02 16.20 -1.78
C PRO A 68 -3.40 16.70 -3.09
N VAL A 69 -4.13 16.49 -4.20
CA VAL A 69 -3.81 17.08 -5.50
C VAL A 69 -5.01 17.89 -5.98
N GLY A 70 -4.86 19.21 -6.08
CA GLY A 70 -5.96 20.10 -6.47
C GLY A 70 -7.03 20.23 -5.38
N THR A 71 -8.30 19.95 -5.71
CA THR A 71 -9.42 20.00 -4.75
C THR A 71 -9.70 18.67 -4.07
N ASP A 72 -9.01 17.61 -4.47
CA ASP A 72 -9.20 16.29 -3.90
C ASP A 72 -8.51 16.24 -2.53
N GLY A 73 -9.27 15.86 -1.50
CA GLY A 73 -8.76 15.79 -0.13
C GLY A 73 -7.72 14.68 0.02
N GLY A 74 -6.65 14.98 0.76
CA GLY A 74 -5.69 13.97 1.21
C GLY A 74 -6.31 13.01 2.23
N GLY A 75 -5.62 11.91 2.50
CA GLY A 75 -6.11 10.90 3.43
C GLY A 75 -5.36 9.59 3.38
N LEU A 76 -5.96 8.54 3.92
CA LEU A 76 -5.42 7.19 3.85
C LEU A 76 -6.12 6.37 2.78
N GLN A 77 -5.34 5.70 1.93
CA GLN A 77 -5.84 4.66 1.06
C GLN A 77 -5.39 3.30 1.58
N VAL A 78 -6.30 2.33 1.57
CA VAL A 78 -6.00 0.92 1.83
C VAL A 78 -6.14 0.16 0.52
N LEU A 79 -5.18 -0.70 0.23
CA LEU A 79 -5.22 -1.64 -0.89
C LEU A 79 -5.03 -3.05 -0.36
N ARG A 80 -6.04 -3.90 -0.56
CA ARG A 80 -6.01 -5.31 -0.18
C ARG A 80 -5.28 -6.13 -1.24
N ASN A 81 -4.44 -7.06 -0.81
CA ASN A 81 -3.84 -8.08 -1.65
C ASN A 81 -4.80 -9.27 -1.75
N ASP A 82 -5.16 -9.69 -2.96
CA ASP A 82 -6.03 -10.84 -3.20
C ASP A 82 -5.32 -12.21 -3.12
N GLY A 83 -4.13 -12.24 -2.51
CA GLY A 83 -3.23 -13.41 -2.43
C GLY A 83 -2.49 -13.77 -3.72
N SER A 84 -2.79 -13.09 -4.83
CA SER A 84 -2.02 -13.23 -6.07
C SER A 84 -0.92 -12.17 -6.23
N GLY A 85 -0.83 -11.22 -5.29
CA GLY A 85 0.00 -10.03 -5.39
C GLY A 85 -0.67 -8.87 -6.14
N ARG A 86 -1.97 -9.02 -6.47
CA ARG A 86 -2.80 -7.96 -7.04
C ARG A 86 -3.43 -7.15 -5.92
N LEU A 87 -3.17 -5.84 -5.96
CA LEU A 87 -3.70 -4.88 -5.02
C LEU A 87 -5.04 -4.31 -5.51
N VAL A 88 -6.02 -4.23 -4.62
CA VAL A 88 -7.35 -3.70 -4.90
C VAL A 88 -7.72 -2.66 -3.84
N PRO A 89 -8.10 -1.43 -4.22
CA PRO A 89 -8.54 -0.42 -3.27
C PRO A 89 -9.72 -0.91 -2.43
N VAL A 90 -9.62 -0.78 -1.11
CA VAL A 90 -10.72 -1.08 -0.19
C VAL A 90 -11.44 0.22 0.14
N GLY A 91 -12.58 0.43 -0.51
CA GLY A 91 -13.41 1.61 -0.31
C GLY A 91 -12.77 2.92 -0.79
N ALA A 92 -13.40 4.04 -0.41
CA ALA A 92 -12.87 5.37 -0.67
C ALA A 92 -11.74 5.71 0.32
N ALA A 93 -10.81 6.56 -0.10
CA ALA A 93 -9.79 7.11 0.79
C ALA A 93 -10.45 7.73 2.03
N ARG A 94 -9.90 7.44 3.21
CA ARG A 94 -10.38 8.03 4.47
C ARG A 94 -9.80 9.43 4.60
N PRO A 95 -10.62 10.49 4.54
CA PRO A 95 -10.12 11.85 4.61
C PRO A 95 -9.57 12.12 6.02
N LEU A 96 -8.33 12.61 6.08
CA LEU A 96 -7.74 13.11 7.33
C LEU A 96 -7.89 14.63 7.47
N GLY A 97 -8.45 15.30 6.46
CA GLY A 97 -8.61 16.75 6.43
C GLY A 97 -7.33 17.52 6.10
N ALA A 98 -6.19 16.82 5.96
CA ALA A 98 -4.89 17.36 5.62
C ALA A 98 -4.02 16.32 4.89
N THR A 99 -2.78 16.70 4.60
CA THR A 99 -1.72 15.82 4.08
C THR A 99 -1.51 14.64 5.04
N ALA A 100 -1.60 13.41 4.56
CA ALA A 100 -1.24 12.25 5.36
C ALA A 100 0.25 11.95 5.17
N ALA A 101 1.14 12.53 5.99
CA ALA A 101 2.59 12.39 5.81
C ALA A 101 3.10 10.98 6.09
N GLY A 102 2.41 10.22 6.94
CA GLY A 102 2.75 8.83 7.19
C GLY A 102 1.71 8.09 8.03
N CYS A 103 1.88 6.78 8.11
CA CYS A 103 1.06 5.91 8.92
C CYS A 103 1.89 4.80 9.57
N ALA A 104 1.30 4.15 10.57
CA ALA A 104 1.78 2.95 11.22
C ALA A 104 0.61 1.99 11.40
N VAL A 105 0.91 0.68 11.37
CA VAL A 105 -0.07 -0.38 11.58
C VAL A 105 0.36 -1.23 12.77
N GLY A 106 -0.59 -1.56 13.64
CA GLY A 106 -0.40 -2.45 14.78
C GLY A 106 -1.70 -2.62 15.57
N ASP A 107 -1.81 -3.70 16.33
CA ASP A 107 -2.93 -3.94 17.24
C ASP A 107 -2.77 -3.06 18.50
N VAL A 108 -3.48 -1.94 18.55
CA VAL A 108 -3.35 -0.91 19.59
C VAL A 108 -4.27 -1.20 20.77
N ASP A 109 -5.44 -1.79 20.52
CA ASP A 109 -6.42 -2.08 21.57
C ASP A 109 -6.39 -3.53 22.09
N GLY A 110 -5.63 -4.41 21.45
CA GLY A 110 -5.39 -5.80 21.88
C GLY A 110 -6.47 -6.78 21.45
N ASP A 111 -7.29 -6.45 20.45
CA ASP A 111 -8.36 -7.32 19.96
C ASP A 111 -7.92 -8.34 18.90
N GLY A 112 -6.66 -8.26 18.46
CA GLY A 112 -6.09 -9.12 17.42
C GLY A 112 -6.39 -8.69 15.99
N VAL A 113 -7.00 -7.52 15.79
CA VAL A 113 -7.20 -6.86 14.50
C VAL A 113 -6.23 -5.68 14.39
N PRO A 114 -5.50 -5.52 13.28
CA PRO A 114 -4.58 -4.39 13.17
C PRO A 114 -5.31 -3.04 13.09
N ASP A 115 -4.87 -2.10 13.92
CA ASP A 115 -5.25 -0.69 13.84
C ASP A 115 -4.32 0.10 12.93
N ILE A 116 -4.81 1.23 12.43
CA ILE A 116 -4.05 2.17 11.62
C ILE A 116 -3.97 3.51 12.35
N VAL A 117 -2.75 3.95 12.64
CA VAL A 117 -2.46 5.28 13.16
C VAL A 117 -1.85 6.11 12.03
N ALA A 118 -2.36 7.32 11.81
CA ALA A 118 -1.80 8.24 10.83
C ALA A 118 -1.58 9.63 11.43
N TYR A 119 -0.63 10.35 10.84
CA TYR A 119 -0.26 11.70 11.24
C TYR A 119 -0.12 12.61 10.01
N GLU A 120 -0.22 13.91 10.27
CA GLU A 120 0.04 14.99 9.31
C GLU A 120 1.50 15.45 9.36
#